data_AF-A0A558DCI6-F1
#
_entry.id   AF-A0A558DCI6-F1
#
_cell.length_a   1.000
_cell.length_b   1.000
_cell.length_c   1.000
_cell.angle_alpha   90.00
_cell.angle_beta   90.00
_cell.angle_gamma   90.00
#
_symmetry.space_group_name_H-M   'P 1'
#
loop_
_entity.id
_entity.type
_entity.pdbx_description
1 polymer ?
#
loop_
_entity_poly.entity_id
_entity_poly.type
_entity_poly.pdbx_seq_one_letter_code
_entity_poly.pdbx_strand_id
1 'polypeptide(L)'
;MQTEIAKNSVVTLKYTVTDPDGAVIDDGQHPLVYLHGGYDGIFPTLEEALHGKKVGENFKIKLQPEDAFGDYDEELVLVEDAKLFPDNIEVGMSFERVSEDGEEEIIYRITDIAEGKVVVDGNHPLAGVALIFDVTVAEVRAGTEEEIGHGHVHGAGGHHH
;
A
#
# COMPACT_ATOMS: atom_id res chain seq x y z
N MET A 1 -20.57 -5.47 22.62
CA MET A 1 -19.21 -5.22 22.10
C MET A 1 -19.09 -6.03 20.83
N GLN A 2 -18.87 -5.39 19.69
CA GLN A 2 -18.68 -6.09 18.42
C GLN A 2 -17.31 -6.75 18.48
N THR A 3 -17.28 -8.07 18.48
CA THR A 3 -16.03 -8.84 18.61
C THR A 3 -15.61 -9.47 17.30
N GLU A 4 -16.43 -9.33 16.26
CA GLU A 4 -16.28 -9.97 14.96
C GLU A 4 -16.29 -8.91 13.87
N ILE A 5 -15.37 -9.05 12.92
CA ILE A 5 -15.23 -8.16 11.77
C ILE A 5 -16.39 -8.41 10.81
N ALA A 6 -17.22 -7.40 10.63
CA ALA A 6 -18.33 -7.38 9.70
C ALA A 6 -18.32 -6.10 8.87
N LYS A 7 -19.19 -6.01 7.86
CA LYS A 7 -19.38 -4.78 7.09
C LYS A 7 -19.68 -3.59 8.02
N ASN A 8 -19.09 -2.44 7.71
CA ASN A 8 -19.13 -1.19 8.46
C ASN A 8 -18.49 -1.25 9.86
N SER A 9 -17.50 -2.14 10.05
CA SER A 9 -16.76 -2.22 11.30
C SER A 9 -15.43 -1.51 11.14
N VAL A 10 -15.03 -0.71 12.13
CA VAL A 10 -13.68 -0.17 12.22
C VAL A 10 -12.82 -1.21 12.92
N VAL A 11 -11.73 -1.58 12.24
CA VAL A 11 -10.84 -2.65 12.68
C VAL A 11 -9.47 -2.04 12.92
N THR A 12 -8.92 -2.29 14.10
CA THR A 12 -7.53 -1.97 14.44
C THR A 12 -6.73 -3.26 14.35
N LEU A 13 -5.74 -3.25 13.46
CA LEU A 13 -4.86 -4.37 13.20
C LEU A 13 -3.44 -4.02 13.62
N LYS A 14 -2.76 -4.98 14.23
CA LYS A 14 -1.29 -4.99 14.24
C LYS A 14 -0.86 -5.88 13.10
N TYR A 15 0.03 -5.39 12.26
CA TYR A 15 0.53 -6.15 11.13
C TYR A 15 2.05 -6.14 11.13
N THR A 16 2.64 -7.11 10.45
CA THR A 16 4.05 -7.12 10.11
C THR A 16 4.16 -7.69 8.71
N VAL A 17 4.86 -6.98 7.84
CA VAL A 17 5.07 -7.36 6.44
C VAL A 17 6.49 -7.86 6.29
N THR A 18 6.60 -9.08 5.78
CA THR A 18 7.87 -9.71 5.43
C THR A 18 7.86 -10.14 3.97
N ASP A 19 9.03 -10.17 3.34
CA ASP A 19 9.18 -10.82 2.05
C ASP A 19 9.20 -12.36 2.21
N PRO A 20 9.20 -13.14 1.11
CA PRO A 20 9.24 -14.60 1.18
C PRO A 20 10.58 -15.14 1.69
N ASP A 21 11.62 -14.31 1.67
CA ASP A 21 12.97 -14.60 2.16
C ASP A 21 13.14 -14.30 3.67
N GLY A 22 12.13 -13.69 4.30
CA GLY A 22 12.09 -13.35 5.72
C GLY A 22 12.67 -11.97 6.08
N ALA A 23 13.00 -11.14 5.10
CA ALA A 23 13.34 -9.75 5.33
C ALA A 23 12.08 -8.96 5.73
N VAL A 24 12.19 -8.15 6.79
CA VAL A 24 11.09 -7.30 7.25
C VAL A 24 11.01 -6.10 6.32
N ILE A 25 9.89 -5.97 5.63
CA ILE A 25 9.58 -4.85 4.74
C ILE A 25 8.95 -3.72 5.55
N ASP A 26 8.01 -4.06 6.43
CA ASP A 26 7.35 -3.13 7.34
C ASP A 26 7.08 -3.86 8.67
N ASP A 27 7.60 -3.34 9.77
CA ASP A 27 7.39 -3.94 11.09
C ASP A 27 6.05 -3.55 11.74
N GLY A 28 5.28 -2.66 11.10
CA GLY A 28 3.93 -2.26 11.51
C GLY A 28 3.89 -1.69 12.92
N GLN A 29 4.88 -0.84 13.26
CA GLN A 29 4.97 -0.17 14.57
C GLN A 29 3.71 0.60 14.93
N HIS A 30 3.01 1.10 13.92
CA HIS A 30 1.73 1.76 14.05
C HIS A 30 0.61 0.79 13.69
N PRO A 31 -0.39 0.63 14.57
CA PRO A 31 -1.53 -0.21 14.25
C PRO A 31 -2.30 0.41 13.07
N LEU A 32 -2.63 -0.42 12.10
CA LEU A 32 -3.45 -0.03 10.96
C LEU A 32 -4.92 0.02 11.39
N VAL A 33 -5.57 1.16 11.16
CA VAL A 33 -6.99 1.34 11.47
C VAL A 33 -7.72 1.63 10.17
N TYR A 34 -8.66 0.76 9.81
CA TYR A 34 -9.41 0.89 8.56
C TYR A 34 -10.89 0.55 8.78
N LEU A 35 -11.73 0.94 7.79
CA LEU A 35 -13.15 0.63 7.76
C LEU A 35 -13.39 -0.60 6.87
N HIS A 36 -13.91 -1.68 7.46
CA HIS A 36 -14.23 -2.92 6.76
C HIS A 36 -15.58 -2.82 6.06
N GLY A 37 -15.67 -3.22 4.80
CA GLY A 37 -16.91 -3.31 4.05
C GLY A 37 -16.86 -2.91 2.57
N GLY A 38 -15.68 -2.93 1.95
CA GLY A 38 -15.48 -2.47 0.56
C GLY A 38 -15.30 -0.95 0.46
N TYR A 39 -14.42 -0.42 1.32
CA TYR A 39 -14.07 1.00 1.36
C TYR A 39 -12.63 1.27 0.90
N ASP A 40 -11.98 0.27 0.28
CA ASP A 40 -10.61 0.34 -0.22
C ASP A 40 -9.58 0.80 0.84
N GLY A 41 -9.86 0.53 2.11
CA GLY A 41 -8.95 0.88 3.21
C GLY A 41 -7.74 -0.03 3.33
N ILE A 42 -7.82 -1.25 2.79
CA ILE A 42 -6.75 -2.26 2.75
C ILE A 42 -6.88 -3.11 1.48
N PHE A 43 -5.89 -3.97 1.22
CA PHE A 43 -5.93 -4.91 0.09
C PHE A 43 -7.19 -5.79 0.14
N PRO A 44 -7.93 -5.95 -0.98
CA PRO A 44 -9.17 -6.74 -1.03
C PRO A 44 -8.98 -8.17 -0.52
N THR A 45 -7.87 -8.80 -0.89
CA THR A 45 -7.53 -10.16 -0.47
C THR A 45 -7.28 -10.25 1.04
N LEU A 46 -6.71 -9.19 1.65
CA LEU A 46 -6.54 -9.11 3.10
C LEU A 46 -7.89 -8.82 3.79
N GLU A 47 -8.73 -7.97 3.22
CA GLU A 47 -10.07 -7.67 3.73
C GLU A 47 -10.95 -8.93 3.78
N GLU A 48 -11.03 -9.68 2.69
CA GLU A 48 -11.76 -10.95 2.62
C GLU A 48 -11.28 -11.94 3.68
N ALA A 49 -9.97 -12.03 3.91
CA ALA A 49 -9.40 -12.92 4.92
C ALA A 49 -9.71 -12.49 6.36
N LEU A 50 -9.91 -11.19 6.59
CA LEU A 50 -10.30 -10.62 7.87
C LEU A 50 -11.79 -10.77 8.15
N HIS A 51 -12.61 -10.93 7.12
CA HIS A 51 -14.06 -11.03 7.26
C HIS A 51 -14.45 -12.20 8.19
N GLY A 52 -15.24 -11.92 9.23
CA GLY A 52 -15.65 -12.92 10.22
C GLY A 52 -14.57 -13.28 11.25
N LYS A 53 -13.38 -12.68 11.20
CA LYS A 53 -12.36 -12.84 12.25
C LYS A 53 -12.75 -12.09 13.52
N LYS A 54 -12.20 -12.52 14.64
CA LYS A 54 -12.49 -11.97 15.97
C LYS A 54 -11.29 -11.29 16.58
N VAL A 55 -11.54 -10.35 17.49
CA VAL A 55 -10.48 -9.69 18.28
C VAL A 55 -9.59 -10.74 18.97
N GLY A 56 -8.28 -10.59 18.83
CA GLY A 56 -7.27 -11.51 19.35
C GLY A 56 -6.86 -12.64 18.41
N GLU A 57 -7.55 -12.82 17.27
CA GLU A 57 -7.10 -13.74 16.23
C GLU A 57 -5.85 -13.19 15.55
N ASN A 58 -4.89 -14.08 15.30
CA ASN A 58 -3.77 -13.83 14.41
C ASN A 58 -3.81 -14.81 13.25
N PHE A 59 -3.33 -14.36 12.09
CA PHE A 59 -3.17 -15.20 10.92
C PHE A 59 -2.10 -14.61 10.02
N LYS A 60 -1.56 -15.48 9.17
CA LYS A 60 -0.62 -15.11 8.12
C LYS A 60 -1.28 -15.27 6.77
N ILE A 61 -1.17 -14.26 5.94
CA ILE A 61 -1.59 -14.33 4.55
C ILE A 61 -0.44 -13.90 3.65
N LYS A 62 -0.25 -14.65 2.56
CA LYS A 62 0.68 -14.28 1.50
C LYS A 62 -0.14 -13.57 0.42
N LEU A 63 0.16 -12.29 0.18
CA LEU A 63 -0.33 -11.54 -0.95
C LEU A 63 0.67 -11.71 -2.09
N GLN A 64 0.19 -12.13 -3.24
CA GLN A 64 1.00 -12.07 -4.47
C GLN A 64 1.12 -10.59 -4.90
N PRO A 65 2.06 -10.26 -5.80
CA PRO A 65 2.20 -8.90 -6.29
C PRO A 65 0.87 -8.34 -6.80
N GLU A 66 0.13 -9.12 -7.61
CA GLU A 66 -1.22 -8.82 -8.11
C GLU A 66 -2.26 -8.49 -7.02
N ASP A 67 -2.11 -9.03 -5.80
CA ASP A 67 -3.02 -8.81 -4.67
C ASP A 67 -2.60 -7.63 -3.76
N ALA A 68 -1.40 -7.09 -3.97
CA ALA A 68 -0.80 -6.05 -3.13
C ALA A 68 -0.51 -4.79 -3.95
N PHE A 69 0.73 -4.62 -4.40
CA PHE A 69 1.19 -3.41 -5.10
C PHE A 69 1.20 -3.54 -6.63
N GLY A 70 0.62 -4.63 -7.15
CA GLY A 70 0.67 -4.98 -8.56
C GLY A 70 1.94 -5.74 -8.93
N ASP A 71 1.91 -6.32 -10.13
CA ASP A 71 3.09 -6.86 -10.77
C ASP A 71 4.05 -5.74 -11.16
N TYR A 72 5.32 -6.10 -11.29
CA TYR A 72 6.31 -5.19 -11.84
C TYR A 72 6.04 -5.01 -13.34
N ASP A 73 5.76 -3.78 -13.74
CA ASP A 73 5.48 -3.43 -15.13
C ASP A 73 6.75 -2.87 -15.79
N GLU A 74 7.31 -3.65 -16.71
CA GLU A 74 8.47 -3.23 -17.50
C GLU A 74 8.13 -2.04 -18.42
N GLU A 75 6.86 -1.80 -18.76
CA GLU A 75 6.43 -0.66 -19.57
C GLU A 75 6.48 0.67 -18.79
N LEU A 76 6.44 0.61 -17.45
CA LEU A 76 6.68 1.76 -16.57
C LEU A 76 8.17 2.07 -16.37
N VAL A 77 9.06 1.25 -16.94
CA VAL A 77 10.50 1.50 -16.94
C VAL A 77 10.87 2.22 -18.23
N LEU A 78 11.20 3.50 -18.11
CA LEU A 78 11.51 4.36 -19.25
C LEU A 78 12.99 4.71 -19.27
N VAL A 79 13.57 4.70 -20.47
CA VAL A 79 14.95 5.13 -20.71
C VAL A 79 14.92 6.42 -21.49
N GLU A 80 15.21 7.52 -20.81
CA GLU A 80 15.13 8.87 -21.34
C GLU A 80 16.54 9.49 -21.43
N ASP A 81 16.71 10.49 -22.28
CA ASP A 81 17.98 11.20 -22.35
C ASP A 81 18.13 12.13 -21.13
N ALA A 82 19.33 12.13 -20.51
CA ALA A 82 19.62 12.95 -19.33
C ALA A 82 19.40 14.45 -19.54
N LYS A 83 19.35 14.90 -20.81
CA LYS A 83 19.06 16.29 -21.19
C LYS A 83 17.63 16.73 -20.91
N LEU A 84 16.70 15.79 -20.79
CA LEU A 84 15.30 16.07 -20.43
C LEU A 84 15.15 16.36 -18.93
N PHE A 85 16.16 16.00 -18.14
CA PHE A 85 16.20 16.19 -16.70
C PHE A 85 17.05 17.40 -16.32
N PRO A 86 16.82 17.99 -15.14
CA PRO A 86 17.70 19.03 -14.61
C PRO A 86 19.10 18.48 -14.30
N ASP A 87 20.12 19.34 -14.30
CA ASP A 87 21.54 18.96 -14.12
C ASP A 87 21.89 18.27 -12.77
N ASN A 88 20.96 18.24 -11.82
CA ASN A 88 21.16 17.73 -10.46
C ASN A 88 20.49 16.36 -10.20
N ILE A 89 20.35 15.51 -11.21
CA ILE A 89 19.81 14.15 -11.04
C ILE A 89 20.80 13.19 -10.36
N GLU A 90 20.27 12.37 -9.46
CA GLU A 90 21.00 11.30 -8.79
C GLU A 90 20.17 10.02 -8.77
N VAL A 91 20.85 8.87 -8.80
CA VAL A 91 20.19 7.57 -8.63
C VAL A 91 19.48 7.55 -7.28
N GLY A 92 18.22 7.13 -7.30
CA GLY A 92 17.34 7.10 -6.15
C GLY A 92 16.45 8.33 -6.00
N MET A 93 16.67 9.41 -6.76
CA MET A 93 15.74 10.56 -6.81
C MET A 93 14.40 10.17 -7.43
N SER A 94 13.31 10.72 -6.91
CA SER A 94 11.96 10.55 -7.43
C SER A 94 11.44 11.82 -8.08
N PHE A 95 10.68 11.68 -9.16
CA PHE A 95 10.12 12.75 -9.97
C PHE A 95 8.65 12.46 -10.24
N GLU A 96 7.81 13.47 -10.06
CA GLU A 96 6.41 13.40 -10.47
C GLU A 96 6.33 13.71 -11.96
N ARG A 97 5.81 12.76 -12.74
CA ARG A 97 5.49 12.98 -14.15
C ARG A 97 3.98 12.96 -14.30
N VAL A 98 3.47 14.04 -14.87
CA VAL A 98 2.09 14.09 -15.33
C VAL A 98 2.00 13.29 -16.62
N SER A 99 1.12 12.29 -16.66
CA SER A 99 0.77 11.55 -17.87
C SER A 99 0.33 12.50 -19.00
N GLU A 100 0.48 12.08 -20.26
CA GLU A 100 0.13 12.95 -21.42
C GLU A 100 -1.34 13.39 -21.42
N ASP A 101 -2.24 12.62 -20.80
CA ASP A 101 -3.67 12.96 -20.66
C ASP A 101 -3.94 13.93 -19.49
N GLY A 102 -2.95 14.21 -18.64
CA GLY A 102 -3.08 15.17 -17.54
C GLY A 102 -3.87 14.65 -16.33
N GLU A 103 -4.32 13.41 -16.35
CA GLU A 103 -5.22 12.83 -15.33
C GLU A 103 -4.47 12.09 -14.21
N GLU A 104 -3.26 11.60 -14.48
CA GLU A 104 -2.48 10.79 -13.52
C GLU A 104 -1.07 11.36 -13.28
N GLU A 105 -0.77 11.66 -12.01
CA GLU A 105 0.57 11.99 -11.52
C GLU A 105 1.25 10.69 -11.09
N ILE A 106 2.19 10.20 -11.91
CA ILE A 106 2.96 8.99 -11.63
C ILE A 106 4.32 9.42 -11.07
N ILE A 107 4.71 8.85 -9.93
CA ILE A 107 6.02 9.06 -9.35
C ILE A 107 7.00 8.07 -10.00
N TYR A 108 7.96 8.61 -10.73
CA TYR A 108 9.07 7.87 -11.32
C TYR A 108 10.32 8.01 -10.47
N ARG A 109 11.04 6.91 -10.22
CA ARG A 109 12.31 6.92 -9.50
C ARG A 109 13.47 6.63 -10.45
N ILE A 110 14.55 7.39 -10.36
CA ILE A 110 15.77 7.10 -11.11
C ILE A 110 16.40 5.84 -10.53
N THR A 111 16.50 4.78 -11.33
CA THR A 111 17.13 3.52 -10.96
C THR A 111 18.57 3.43 -11.43
N ASP A 112 18.89 4.06 -12.56
CA ASP A 112 20.24 4.07 -13.12
C ASP A 112 20.53 5.32 -13.97
N ILE A 113 21.79 5.75 -14.00
CA ILE A 113 22.26 6.84 -14.87
C ILE A 113 23.55 6.37 -15.53
N ALA A 114 23.51 6.12 -16.84
CA ALA A 114 24.64 5.61 -17.60
C ALA A 114 24.71 6.24 -18.99
N GLU A 115 25.92 6.58 -19.45
CA GLU A 115 26.19 7.01 -20.83
C GLU A 115 25.33 8.19 -21.34
N GLY A 116 24.89 9.08 -20.44
CA GLY A 116 24.01 10.21 -20.77
C GLY A 116 22.52 9.85 -20.91
N LYS A 117 22.14 8.65 -20.49
CA LYS A 117 20.77 8.18 -20.36
C LYS A 117 20.40 7.98 -18.89
N VAL A 118 19.11 8.16 -18.61
CA VAL A 118 18.53 8.02 -17.28
C VAL A 118 17.45 6.96 -17.38
N VAL A 119 17.58 5.93 -16.55
CA VAL A 119 16.55 4.91 -16.38
C VAL A 119 15.67 5.35 -15.23
N VAL A 120 14.39 5.50 -15.53
CA VAL A 120 13.37 5.84 -14.54
C VAL A 120 12.36 4.72 -14.45
N ASP A 121 11.89 4.46 -13.24
CA ASP A 121 10.97 3.39 -12.92
C ASP A 121 9.74 3.97 -12.22
N GLY A 122 8.57 3.88 -12.88
CA GLY A 122 7.28 4.33 -12.36
C GLY A 122 6.59 3.32 -11.45
N ASN A 123 7.16 2.12 -11.27
CA ASN A 123 6.57 1.10 -10.43
C ASN A 123 6.59 1.49 -8.95
N HIS A 124 5.60 1.00 -8.21
CA HIS A 124 5.65 1.05 -6.76
C HIS A 124 6.93 0.34 -6.27
N PRO A 125 7.64 0.84 -5.22
CA PRO A 125 8.87 0.22 -4.71
C PRO A 125 8.75 -1.26 -4.30
N LEU A 126 7.51 -1.74 -4.10
CA LEU A 126 7.18 -3.11 -3.71
C LEU A 126 6.41 -3.87 -4.82
N ALA A 127 6.28 -3.29 -6.02
CA ALA A 127 5.68 -3.96 -7.17
C ALA A 127 6.50 -5.21 -7.55
N GLY A 128 5.82 -6.28 -7.93
CA GLY A 128 6.46 -7.57 -8.25
C GLY A 128 6.99 -8.35 -7.03
N VAL A 129 6.87 -7.80 -5.80
CA VAL A 129 7.31 -8.48 -4.58
C VAL A 129 6.12 -9.13 -3.89
N ALA A 130 6.19 -10.44 -3.67
CA ALA A 130 5.19 -11.13 -2.86
C ALA A 130 5.36 -10.77 -1.38
N LEU A 131 4.29 -10.41 -0.69
CA LEU A 131 4.33 -9.93 0.68
C LEU A 131 3.62 -10.90 1.62
N ILE A 132 4.27 -11.25 2.72
CA ILE A 132 3.69 -12.06 3.79
C ILE A 132 3.26 -11.12 4.92
N PHE A 133 1.95 -10.98 5.07
CA PHE A 133 1.31 -10.21 6.12
C PHE A 133 1.02 -11.12 7.32
N ASP A 134 1.66 -10.85 8.45
CA ASP A 134 1.32 -11.40 9.75
C ASP A 134 0.42 -10.41 10.48
N VAL A 135 -0.87 -10.71 10.56
CA VAL A 135 -1.90 -9.76 11.02
C VAL A 135 -2.54 -10.29 12.29
N THR A 136 -2.68 -9.40 13.27
CA THR A 136 -3.36 -9.64 14.54
C THR A 136 -4.47 -8.61 14.72
N VAL A 137 -5.69 -9.09 14.92
CA VAL A 137 -6.85 -8.23 15.17
C VAL A 137 -6.76 -7.69 16.60
N ALA A 138 -6.41 -6.42 16.76
CA ALA A 138 -6.23 -5.79 18.06
C ALA A 138 -7.56 -5.28 18.65
N GLU A 139 -8.40 -4.66 17.82
CA GLU A 139 -9.70 -4.14 18.23
C GLU A 139 -10.70 -4.14 17.07
N VAL A 140 -11.97 -4.35 17.38
CA VAL A 140 -13.09 -4.20 16.43
C VAL A 140 -14.16 -3.36 17.10
N ARG A 141 -14.65 -2.35 16.39
CA ARG A 141 -15.78 -1.54 16.82
C ARG A 141 -16.70 -1.25 15.63
N ALA A 142 -17.94 -0.84 15.92
CA ALA A 142 -18.81 -0.33 14.87
C ALA A 142 -18.28 1.02 14.36
N GLY A 143 -18.28 1.21 13.03
CA GLY A 143 -18.06 2.51 12.43
C GLY A 143 -19.20 3.47 12.74
N THR A 144 -18.89 4.75 12.91
CA THR A 144 -19.92 5.78 13.04
C THR A 144 -20.56 6.07 11.69
N GLU A 145 -21.76 6.65 11.67
CA GLU A 145 -22.43 7.04 10.42
C GLU A 145 -21.59 8.02 9.58
N GLU A 146 -20.79 8.87 10.23
CA GLU A 146 -19.84 9.77 9.56
C GLU A 146 -18.71 9.00 8.88
N GLU A 147 -18.07 8.04 9.56
CA GLU A 147 -17.00 7.21 8.99
C GLU A 147 -17.50 6.37 7.81
N ILE A 148 -18.70 5.81 7.95
CA ILE A 148 -19.38 5.03 6.90
C ILE A 148 -19.74 5.93 5.71
N GLY A 149 -20.21 7.15 5.97
CA GLY A 149 -20.55 8.13 4.94
C GLY A 149 -19.34 8.67 4.19
N HIS A 150 -18.19 8.78 4.88
CA HIS A 150 -16.93 9.26 4.32
C HIS A 150 -16.07 8.13 3.73
N GLY A 151 -16.38 6.88 4.04
CA GLY A 151 -15.63 5.70 3.61
C GLY A 151 -14.27 5.52 4.28
N HIS A 152 -13.97 6.26 5.35
CA HIS A 152 -12.72 6.13 6.09
C HIS A 152 -12.90 6.48 7.57
N VAL A 153 -11.95 6.04 8.38
CA VAL A 153 -11.99 6.21 9.84
C VAL A 153 -11.54 7.62 10.22
N HIS A 154 -12.34 8.33 11.01
CA HIS A 154 -11.99 9.63 11.58
C HIS A 154 -11.50 9.41 13.02
N GLY A 155 -10.19 9.54 13.27
CA GLY A 155 -9.62 9.34 14.60
C GLY A 155 -8.11 9.55 14.69
N ALA A 156 -7.53 9.33 15.86
CA ALA A 156 -6.08 9.39 16.10
C ALA A 156 -5.37 8.28 15.30
N GLY A 157 -5.02 8.58 14.04
CA GLY A 157 -4.46 7.63 13.07
C GLY A 157 -5.23 7.55 11.74
N GLY A 158 -6.37 8.23 11.60
CA GLY A 158 -6.99 8.43 10.29
C GLY A 158 -6.18 9.42 9.47
N HIS A 159 -5.84 9.07 8.24
CA HIS A 159 -5.30 10.05 7.28
C HIS A 159 -6.37 11.10 7.02
N HIS A 160 -6.20 12.27 7.64
CA HIS A 160 -6.90 13.48 7.24
C HIS A 160 -6.40 13.85 5.85
N HIS A 161 -7.30 13.92 4.87
CA HIS A 161 -7.09 14.74 3.68
C HIS A 161 -7.33 16.21 4.03
#